data_AF-A0A072NQ61-F1
#
_entry.id   AF-A0A072NQ61-F1
#
_cell.length_a   1.000
_cell.length_b   1.000
_cell.length_c   1.000
_cell.angle_alpha   90.00
_cell.angle_beta   90.00
_cell.angle_gamma   90.00
#
_symmetry.space_group_name_H-M   'P 1'
#
loop_
_entity.id
_entity.type
_entity.pdbx_description
1 polymer ?
#
loop_
_entity_poly.entity_id
_entity_poly.type
_entity_poly.pdbx_seq_one_letter_code
_entity_poly.pdbx_strand_id
1 'polypeptide(L)'
;MKNLAFIIYTNLKINFIITIGDLMSKNMFILLIFTVFLLCSYFSFITIKYPYIGIEVKASQNKQLEISNVIPNGMAEYVGLRKGDIILKIDGDIPEKHKSVKKYNLVEQANNIIVERNGNVLKYNAQSQFNRQQFFIHTIFPLFSLVLSILFSTFLFKYTRNENVSMILIMLFQLYGISFFAGTASARAELFAQFFSISCLLSIPLLLFHFLFLYFRNIIYSLLAFISLKNYI
;
A
#
# COMPACT_ATOMS: atom_id res chain seq x y z
N MET A 1 22.34 -47.64 -7.83
CA MET A 1 21.91 -46.91 -6.61
C MET A 1 21.87 -45.38 -6.77
N LYS A 2 22.86 -44.71 -7.39
CA LYS A 2 22.86 -43.24 -7.57
C LYS A 2 21.67 -42.69 -8.37
N ASN A 3 21.18 -43.41 -9.39
CA ASN A 3 19.99 -42.99 -10.15
C ASN A 3 18.68 -43.04 -9.36
N LEU A 4 18.53 -44.00 -8.44
CA LEU A 4 17.30 -44.13 -7.65
C LEU A 4 17.19 -42.99 -6.63
N ALA A 5 18.30 -42.64 -5.97
CA ALA A 5 18.35 -41.51 -5.04
C ALA A 5 18.11 -40.16 -5.75
N PHE A 6 18.61 -40.00 -6.97
CA PHE A 6 18.37 -38.79 -7.78
C PHE A 6 16.90 -38.67 -8.21
N ILE A 7 16.27 -39.77 -8.65
CA ILE A 7 14.85 -39.83 -9.03
C ILE A 7 13.94 -39.63 -7.81
N ILE A 8 14.27 -40.22 -6.67
CA ILE A 8 13.52 -40.04 -5.41
C ILE A 8 13.64 -38.60 -4.91
N TYR A 9 14.83 -37.99 -4.97
CA TYR A 9 15.04 -36.59 -4.58
C TYR A 9 14.34 -35.61 -5.52
N THR A 10 14.33 -35.86 -6.83
CA THR A 10 13.56 -35.05 -7.79
C THR A 10 12.06 -35.21 -7.57
N ASN A 11 11.55 -36.42 -7.38
CA ASN A 11 10.13 -36.65 -7.12
C ASN A 11 9.65 -36.09 -5.78
N LEU A 12 10.44 -36.18 -4.70
CA LEU A 12 10.11 -35.57 -3.40
C LEU A 12 10.10 -34.04 -3.47
N LYS A 13 11.05 -33.43 -4.19
CA LYS A 13 11.12 -31.97 -4.36
C LYS A 13 10.02 -31.45 -5.30
N ILE A 14 9.65 -32.22 -6.32
CA ILE A 14 8.50 -31.96 -7.20
C ILE A 14 7.20 -32.05 -6.39
N ASN A 15 7.00 -33.10 -5.59
CA ASN A 15 5.79 -33.25 -4.78
C ASN A 15 5.67 -32.16 -3.70
N PHE A 16 6.76 -31.76 -3.04
CA PHE A 16 6.73 -30.68 -2.04
C PHE A 16 6.45 -29.29 -2.65
N ILE A 17 6.77 -29.08 -3.94
CA ILE A 17 6.44 -27.86 -4.69
C ILE A 17 5.00 -27.90 -5.22
N ILE A 18 4.48 -29.09 -5.56
CA ILE A 18 3.10 -29.29 -5.98
C ILE A 18 2.12 -29.03 -4.83
N THR A 19 2.50 -29.27 -3.57
CA THR A 19 1.63 -28.98 -2.40
C THR A 19 1.32 -27.48 -2.20
N ILE A 20 1.97 -26.57 -2.92
CA ILE A 20 1.69 -25.12 -2.92
C ILE A 20 0.93 -24.69 -4.21
N GLY A 21 0.72 -25.60 -5.16
CA GLY A 21 0.28 -25.31 -6.52
C GLY A 21 -1.07 -25.91 -6.90
N ASP A 22 -2.12 -25.70 -6.10
CA ASP A 22 -3.46 -25.79 -6.67
C ASP A 22 -3.65 -24.60 -7.61
N LEU A 23 -3.89 -24.90 -8.89
CA LEU A 23 -4.23 -23.89 -9.90
C LEU A 23 -5.36 -22.99 -9.39
N MET A 24 -5.17 -21.67 -9.46
CA MET A 24 -6.19 -20.72 -9.02
C MET A 24 -7.45 -20.90 -9.84
N SER A 25 -8.50 -21.41 -9.19
CA SER A 25 -9.80 -21.57 -9.82
C SER A 25 -10.41 -20.20 -10.14
N LYS A 26 -11.35 -20.17 -11.09
CA LYS A 26 -12.12 -18.96 -11.41
C LYS A 26 -12.77 -18.34 -10.17
N ASN A 27 -13.28 -19.17 -9.25
CA ASN A 27 -13.91 -18.70 -8.02
C ASN A 27 -12.90 -18.03 -7.09
N MET A 28 -11.69 -18.60 -6.96
CA MET A 28 -10.61 -17.99 -6.18
C MET A 28 -10.16 -16.66 -6.78
N PHE A 29 -10.05 -16.57 -8.10
CA PHE A 29 -9.72 -15.30 -8.77
C PHE A 29 -10.78 -14.23 -8.52
N ILE A 30 -12.06 -14.58 -8.68
CA ILE A 30 -13.17 -13.65 -8.40
C ILE A 30 -13.15 -13.21 -6.93
N LEU A 31 -12.94 -14.15 -6.00
CA LEU A 31 -12.83 -13.85 -4.58
C LEU A 31 -11.67 -12.90 -4.27
N LEU A 32 -10.51 -13.10 -4.91
CA LEU A 32 -9.34 -12.22 -4.79
C LEU A 32 -9.68 -10.80 -5.23
N ILE A 33 -10.23 -10.63 -6.44
CA ILE A 33 -10.61 -9.31 -6.99
C ILE A 33 -11.66 -8.64 -6.11
N PHE A 34 -12.66 -9.39 -5.64
CA PHE A 34 -13.70 -8.87 -4.75
C PHE A 34 -13.10 -8.39 -3.41
N THR A 35 -12.18 -9.16 -2.83
CA THR A 35 -11.50 -8.79 -1.58
C THR A 35 -10.66 -7.52 -1.75
N VAL A 36 -9.91 -7.42 -2.87
CA VAL A 36 -9.13 -6.23 -3.22
C VAL A 36 -10.06 -5.02 -3.36
N PHE A 37 -11.20 -5.17 -4.04
CA PHE A 37 -12.17 -4.10 -4.22
C PHE A 37 -12.75 -3.60 -2.89
N LEU A 38 -13.10 -4.49 -1.96
CA LEU A 38 -13.58 -4.14 -0.62
C LEU A 38 -12.52 -3.36 0.17
N LEU A 39 -11.26 -3.82 0.16
CA LEU A 39 -10.15 -3.13 0.83
C LEU A 39 -9.92 -1.73 0.24
N CYS A 40 -9.86 -1.62 -1.08
CA CYS A 40 -9.67 -0.33 -1.75
C CYS A 40 -10.84 0.63 -1.47
N SER A 41 -12.07 0.13 -1.40
CA SER A 41 -13.26 0.90 -1.05
C SER A 41 -13.21 1.41 0.40
N TYR A 42 -12.78 0.56 1.35
CA TYR A 42 -12.55 0.98 2.73
C TYR A 42 -11.51 2.09 2.83
N PHE A 43 -10.34 1.94 2.20
CA PHE A 43 -9.30 2.98 2.22
C PHE A 43 -9.75 4.26 1.52
N SER A 44 -10.52 4.14 0.43
CA SER A 44 -11.12 5.31 -0.25
C SER A 44 -12.06 6.07 0.66
N PHE A 45 -12.91 5.37 1.42
CA PHE A 45 -13.82 5.99 2.37
C PHE A 45 -13.06 6.82 3.42
N ILE A 46 -11.97 6.28 3.98
CA ILE A 46 -11.10 7.02 4.90
C ILE A 46 -10.49 8.26 4.22
N THR A 47 -9.96 8.09 3.01
CA THR A 47 -9.30 9.15 2.24
C THR A 47 -10.24 10.31 1.89
N ILE A 48 -11.51 10.02 1.62
CA ILE A 48 -12.55 11.02 1.35
C ILE A 48 -13.03 11.69 2.64
N LYS A 49 -13.24 10.91 3.71
CA LYS A 49 -13.76 11.43 4.99
C LYS A 49 -12.78 12.39 5.67
N TYR A 50 -11.48 12.08 5.59
CA TYR A 50 -10.43 12.86 6.23
C TYR A 50 -9.52 13.45 5.15
N PRO A 51 -9.47 14.77 4.96
CA PRO A 51 -8.48 15.38 4.07
C PRO A 51 -7.07 15.20 4.64
N TYR A 52 -6.06 15.23 3.78
CA TYR A 52 -4.67 15.12 4.21
C TYR A 52 -4.23 16.46 4.82
N ILE A 53 -3.92 16.47 6.13
CA ILE A 53 -3.68 17.71 6.87
C ILE A 53 -2.23 18.16 6.72
N GLY A 54 -1.28 17.27 7.00
CA GLY A 54 0.15 17.47 6.79
C GLY A 54 0.82 18.37 7.82
N ILE A 55 0.53 18.20 9.11
CA ILE A 55 1.18 18.99 10.20
C ILE A 55 2.03 18.06 11.05
N GLU A 56 3.29 18.43 11.24
CA GLU A 56 4.16 17.87 12.28
C GLU A 56 4.22 18.82 13.47
N VAL A 57 4.21 18.25 14.67
CA VAL A 57 4.21 18.99 15.92
C VAL A 57 5.34 18.55 16.84
N LYS A 58 5.74 19.46 17.73
CA LYS A 58 6.67 19.18 18.82
C LYS A 58 6.23 19.90 20.07
N ALA A 59 6.64 19.42 21.23
CA ALA A 59 6.52 20.20 22.45
C ALA A 59 7.49 21.39 22.41
N SER A 60 6.98 22.59 22.63
CA SER A 60 7.77 23.80 22.80
C SER A 60 8.41 23.84 24.20
N GLN A 61 9.29 24.83 24.43
CA GLN A 61 9.97 25.02 25.72
C GLN A 61 8.97 25.20 26.89
N ASN A 62 7.81 25.79 26.61
CA ASN A 62 6.73 26.02 27.57
C ASN A 62 5.73 24.83 27.68
N LYS A 63 6.10 23.64 27.17
CA LYS A 63 5.22 22.44 27.11
C LYS A 63 3.93 22.63 26.31
N GLN A 64 3.87 23.63 25.44
CA GLN A 64 2.77 23.82 24.49
C GLN A 64 3.06 23.06 23.19
N LEU A 65 2.03 22.59 22.50
CA LEU A 65 2.19 21.90 21.23
C LEU A 65 2.39 22.92 20.09
N GLU A 66 3.58 22.93 19.48
CA GLU A 66 3.96 23.88 18.43
C GLU A 66 4.12 23.15 17.08
N ILE A 67 3.66 23.79 16.00
CA ILE A 67 3.89 23.27 14.64
C ILE A 67 5.38 23.34 14.31
N SER A 68 6.01 22.17 14.16
CA SER A 68 7.42 22.06 13.77
C SER A 68 7.63 22.15 12.27
N ASN A 69 6.66 21.64 11.49
CA ASN A 69 6.72 21.60 10.03
C ASN A 69 5.31 21.53 9.43
N VAL A 70 5.17 22.06 8.23
CA VAL A 70 3.95 21.96 7.41
C VAL A 70 4.35 21.24 6.12
N ILE A 71 3.76 20.07 5.89
CA ILE A 71 4.07 19.23 4.74
C ILE A 71 3.49 19.87 3.47
N PRO A 72 4.29 20.03 2.41
CA PRO A 72 3.81 20.58 1.14
C PRO A 72 2.62 19.81 0.57
N ASN A 73 1.72 20.53 -0.07
CA ASN A 73 0.46 20.08 -0.63
C ASN A 73 -0.56 19.54 0.41
N GLY A 74 -0.27 19.65 1.72
CA GLY A 74 -1.22 19.36 2.79
C GLY A 74 -2.26 20.48 2.95
N MET A 75 -3.39 20.18 3.58
CA MET A 75 -4.43 21.18 3.83
C MET A 75 -3.89 22.35 4.67
N ALA A 76 -2.99 22.06 5.61
CA ALA A 76 -2.37 23.06 6.47
C ALA A 76 -1.64 24.16 5.69
N GLU A 77 -0.92 23.81 4.63
CA GLU A 77 -0.27 24.80 3.76
C GLU A 77 -1.31 25.71 3.09
N TYR A 78 -2.39 25.12 2.56
CA TYR A 78 -3.45 25.83 1.84
C TYR A 78 -4.24 26.80 2.72
N VAL A 79 -4.55 26.41 3.97
CA VAL A 79 -5.23 27.31 4.93
C VAL A 79 -4.26 28.30 5.59
N GLY A 80 -2.96 28.21 5.28
CA GLY A 80 -1.95 29.15 5.77
C GLY A 80 -1.52 28.91 7.21
N LEU A 81 -1.63 27.67 7.72
CA LEU A 81 -0.93 27.25 8.94
C LEU A 81 0.58 27.27 8.68
N ARG A 82 1.36 27.59 9.71
CA ARG A 82 2.80 27.82 9.56
C ARG A 82 3.55 27.21 10.73
N LYS A 83 4.82 26.90 10.46
CA LYS A 83 5.78 26.58 11.51
C LYS A 83 5.81 27.69 12.57
N GLY A 84 5.79 27.30 13.84
CA GLY A 84 5.76 28.21 14.99
C GLY A 84 4.36 28.54 15.51
N ASP A 85 3.29 28.16 14.82
CA ASP A 85 1.93 28.28 15.37
C ASP A 85 1.78 27.35 16.58
N ILE A 86 1.10 27.84 17.63
CA ILE A 86 0.83 27.06 18.84
C ILE A 86 -0.56 26.46 18.72
N ILE A 87 -0.68 25.14 18.76
CA ILE A 87 -1.96 24.46 18.70
C ILE A 87 -2.61 24.53 20.08
N LEU A 88 -3.78 25.17 20.15
CA LEU A 88 -4.55 25.31 21.38
C LEU A 88 -5.56 24.17 21.55
N LYS A 89 -6.24 23.78 20.47
CA LYS A 89 -7.26 22.72 20.48
C LYS A 89 -7.30 21.96 19.16
N ILE A 90 -7.60 20.67 19.25
CA ILE A 90 -7.92 19.81 18.11
C ILE A 90 -9.29 19.19 18.38
N ASP A 91 -10.26 19.41 17.50
CA ASP A 91 -11.64 18.94 17.64
C ASP A 91 -12.31 19.32 18.98
N GLY A 92 -11.92 20.46 19.55
CA GLY A 92 -12.45 20.97 20.82
C GLY A 92 -11.72 20.47 22.07
N ASP A 93 -10.85 19.46 21.92
CA ASP A 93 -10.07 18.85 22.99
C ASP A 93 -8.62 19.36 23.06
N ILE A 94 -7.97 19.01 24.17
CA ILE A 94 -6.54 19.26 24.42
C ILE A 94 -5.70 18.51 23.35
N PRO A 95 -4.77 19.18 22.65
CA PRO A 95 -4.09 18.61 21.48
C PRO A 95 -3.33 17.30 21.74
N GLU A 96 -2.74 17.14 22.92
CA GLU A 96 -1.97 15.95 23.31
C GLU A 96 -2.83 14.68 23.45
N LYS A 97 -4.15 14.83 23.61
CA LYS A 97 -5.08 13.70 23.61
C LYS A 97 -5.36 13.15 22.21
N HIS A 98 -5.06 13.94 21.17
CA HIS A 98 -5.34 13.53 19.80
C HIS A 98 -4.48 12.32 19.41
N LYS A 99 -5.12 11.29 18.83
CA LYS A 99 -4.49 9.99 18.56
C LYS A 99 -3.22 10.10 17.71
N SER A 100 -3.28 10.88 16.63
CA SER A 100 -2.16 11.08 15.71
C SER A 100 -1.00 11.83 16.37
N VAL A 101 -1.31 12.79 17.26
CA VAL A 101 -0.32 13.58 17.99
C VAL A 101 0.43 12.68 18.95
N LYS A 102 -0.32 11.97 19.81
CA LYS A 102 0.25 11.07 20.81
C LYS A 102 1.15 9.97 20.22
N LYS A 103 0.78 9.44 19.05
CA LYS A 103 1.46 8.28 18.46
C LYS A 103 2.56 8.65 17.46
N TYR A 104 2.39 9.73 16.71
CA TYR A 104 3.25 10.06 15.57
C TYR A 104 3.77 11.48 15.57
N ASN A 105 3.40 12.33 16.54
CA ASN A 105 3.68 13.76 16.52
C ASN A 105 3.16 14.44 15.23
N LEU A 106 2.02 13.95 14.74
CA LEU A 106 1.33 14.48 13.56
C LEU A 106 -0.07 14.94 13.93
N VAL A 107 -0.59 15.95 13.24
CA VAL A 107 -2.02 16.26 13.28
C VAL A 107 -2.64 15.79 11.97
N GLU A 108 -3.37 14.68 12.04
CA GLU A 108 -4.11 14.07 10.92
C GLU A 108 -5.49 13.64 11.42
N GLN A 109 -6.48 13.51 10.54
CA GLN A 109 -7.88 13.18 10.90
C GLN A 109 -8.58 14.17 11.85
N ALA A 110 -8.05 15.39 12.00
CA ALA A 110 -8.72 16.46 12.73
C ALA A 110 -9.76 17.17 11.84
N ASN A 111 -10.90 17.55 12.39
CA ASN A 111 -11.90 18.35 11.67
C ASN A 111 -11.70 19.85 11.91
N ASN A 112 -11.36 20.24 13.13
CA ASN A 112 -11.15 21.63 13.52
C ASN A 112 -9.84 21.77 14.29
N ILE A 113 -9.05 22.78 13.92
CA ILE A 113 -7.79 23.12 14.57
C ILE A 113 -7.87 24.58 15.00
N ILE A 114 -7.59 24.84 16.28
CA ILE A 114 -7.48 26.19 16.82
C ILE A 114 -6.02 26.42 17.16
N VAL A 115 -5.44 27.47 16.59
CA VAL A 115 -4.05 27.85 16.83
C VAL A 115 -3.93 29.28 17.32
N GLU A 116 -2.83 29.57 17.99
CA GLU A 116 -2.40 30.91 18.34
C GLU A 116 -1.19 31.30 17.48
N ARG A 117 -1.24 32.50 16.90
CA ARG A 117 -0.14 33.12 16.17
C ARG A 117 0.00 34.58 16.60
N ASN A 118 1.11 34.93 17.23
CA ASN A 118 1.40 36.29 17.70
C ASN A 118 0.25 36.88 18.56
N GLY A 119 -0.32 36.09 19.47
CA GLY A 119 -1.45 36.49 20.33
C GLY A 119 -2.84 36.44 19.68
N ASN A 120 -2.92 36.19 18.37
CA ASN A 120 -4.20 36.03 17.67
C ASN A 120 -4.63 34.58 17.62
N VAL A 121 -5.89 34.31 17.99
CA VAL A 121 -6.49 32.98 17.89
C VAL A 121 -7.13 32.80 16.52
N LEU A 122 -6.67 31.80 15.78
CA LEU A 122 -7.15 31.46 14.44
C LEU A 122 -7.83 30.09 14.48
N LYS A 123 -8.97 29.97 13.80
CA LYS A 123 -9.75 28.72 13.71
C LYS A 123 -9.77 28.23 12.26
N TYR A 124 -9.37 26.98 12.08
CA TYR A 124 -9.32 26.30 10.79
C TYR A 124 -10.21 25.07 10.79
N ASN A 125 -11.00 24.91 9.73
CA ASN A 125 -11.77 23.70 9.47
C ASN A 125 -11.06 22.93 8.36
N ALA A 126 -10.66 21.69 8.65
CA ALA A 126 -9.94 20.85 7.71
C ALA A 126 -10.79 20.46 6.50
N GLN A 127 -12.11 20.34 6.66
CA GLN A 127 -13.04 19.88 5.62
C GLN A 127 -13.52 20.99 4.68
N SER A 128 -13.33 22.27 5.03
CA SER A 128 -13.96 23.37 4.29
C SER A 128 -13.27 23.70 2.96
N GLN A 129 -12.08 23.15 2.68
CA GLN A 129 -11.31 23.49 1.48
C GLN A 129 -11.05 22.26 0.61
N PHE A 130 -11.69 22.24 -0.56
CA PHE A 130 -11.39 21.27 -1.60
C PHE A 130 -10.05 21.61 -2.28
N ASN A 131 -9.08 20.71 -2.18
CA ASN A 131 -7.80 20.85 -2.84
C ASN A 131 -7.72 19.94 -4.07
N ARG A 132 -7.70 20.56 -5.27
CA ARG A 132 -7.59 19.85 -6.56
C ARG A 132 -6.35 18.98 -6.65
N GLN A 133 -5.20 19.46 -6.17
CA GLN A 133 -3.94 18.74 -6.26
C GLN A 133 -3.96 17.50 -5.36
N GLN A 134 -4.49 17.62 -4.14
CA GLN A 134 -4.70 16.47 -3.26
C GLN A 134 -5.68 15.47 -3.85
N PHE A 135 -6.78 15.93 -4.46
CA PHE A 135 -7.73 15.04 -5.10
C PHE A 135 -7.08 14.21 -6.22
N PHE A 136 -6.26 14.86 -7.07
CA PHE A 136 -5.51 14.16 -8.11
C PHE A 136 -4.55 13.12 -7.54
N ILE A 137 -3.70 13.51 -6.58
CA ILE A 137 -2.64 12.64 -6.04
C ILE A 137 -3.22 11.51 -5.19
N HIS A 138 -4.22 11.80 -4.35
CA HIS A 138 -4.73 10.83 -3.37
C HIS A 138 -5.95 10.05 -3.84
N THR A 139 -6.55 10.38 -4.99
CA THR A 139 -7.74 9.67 -5.51
C THR A 139 -7.52 9.17 -6.93
N ILE A 140 -7.22 10.07 -7.89
CA ILE A 140 -7.11 9.70 -9.30
C ILE A 140 -5.94 8.76 -9.55
N PHE A 141 -4.77 9.05 -8.96
CA PHE A 141 -3.58 8.23 -9.14
C PHE A 141 -3.72 6.80 -8.58
N PRO A 142 -4.21 6.59 -7.33
CA PRO A 142 -4.56 5.25 -6.85
C PRO A 142 -5.60 4.54 -7.72
N LEU A 143 -6.65 5.22 -8.16
CA LEU A 143 -7.67 4.62 -9.05
C LEU A 143 -7.07 4.10 -10.35
N PHE A 144 -6.21 4.91 -10.98
CA PHE A 144 -5.49 4.49 -12.18
C PHE A 144 -4.64 3.23 -11.93
N SER A 145 -3.93 3.18 -10.80
CA SER A 145 -3.12 2.01 -10.44
C SER A 145 -3.96 0.73 -10.23
N LEU A 146 -5.16 0.86 -9.65
CA LEU A 146 -6.07 -0.26 -9.43
C LEU A 146 -6.69 -0.77 -10.74
N VAL A 147 -7.07 0.14 -11.64
CA VAL A 147 -7.55 -0.24 -12.97
C VAL A 147 -6.45 -1.02 -13.70
N LEU A 148 -5.21 -0.52 -13.68
CA LEU A 148 -4.08 -1.17 -14.33
C LEU A 148 -3.78 -2.54 -13.72
N SER A 149 -3.82 -2.67 -12.39
CA SER A 149 -3.57 -3.95 -11.72
C SER A 149 -4.63 -5.01 -12.04
N ILE A 150 -5.91 -4.63 -12.06
CA ILE A 150 -7.02 -5.52 -12.43
C ILE A 150 -6.92 -5.91 -13.90
N LEU A 151 -6.60 -4.97 -14.80
CA LEU A 151 -6.42 -5.24 -16.23
C LEU A 151 -5.32 -6.28 -16.47
N PHE A 152 -4.13 -6.08 -15.90
CA PHE A 152 -3.04 -7.05 -16.05
C PHE A 152 -3.35 -8.39 -15.40
N SER A 153 -3.98 -8.39 -14.23
CA SER A 153 -4.37 -9.64 -13.56
C SER A 153 -5.38 -10.44 -14.38
N THR A 154 -6.37 -9.76 -14.98
CA THR A 154 -7.38 -10.38 -15.84
C THR A 154 -6.77 -10.89 -17.14
N PHE A 155 -5.86 -10.11 -17.74
CA PHE A 155 -5.12 -10.53 -18.93
C PHE A 155 -4.31 -11.81 -18.66
N LEU A 156 -3.54 -11.84 -17.57
CA LEU A 156 -2.77 -13.02 -17.18
C LEU A 156 -3.67 -14.23 -16.91
N PHE A 157 -4.76 -14.04 -16.18
CA PHE A 157 -5.69 -15.12 -15.86
C PHE A 157 -6.33 -15.73 -17.11
N LYS A 158 -6.61 -14.92 -18.15
CA LYS A 158 -7.27 -15.40 -19.38
C LYS A 158 -6.30 -16.03 -20.38
N TYR A 159 -5.10 -15.49 -20.52
CA TYR A 159 -4.21 -15.80 -21.66
C TYR A 159 -2.98 -16.63 -21.30
N THR A 160 -2.69 -16.85 -20.02
CA THR A 160 -1.57 -17.70 -19.61
C THR A 160 -2.03 -19.09 -19.19
N ARG A 161 -1.15 -20.08 -19.33
CA ARG A 161 -1.47 -21.51 -19.20
C ARG A 161 -1.59 -21.99 -17.74
N ASN A 162 -2.23 -21.19 -16.88
CA ASN A 162 -2.39 -21.43 -15.45
C ASN A 162 -1.11 -21.96 -14.77
N GLU A 163 0.02 -21.31 -15.08
CA GLU A 163 1.31 -21.67 -14.48
C GLU A 163 1.48 -20.96 -13.14
N ASN A 164 2.24 -21.58 -12.23
CA ASN A 164 2.59 -20.98 -10.93
C ASN A 164 3.20 -19.58 -11.07
N VAL A 165 3.94 -19.33 -12.16
CA VAL A 165 4.53 -18.02 -12.48
C VAL A 165 3.46 -16.95 -12.67
N SER A 166 2.40 -17.25 -13.41
CA SER A 166 1.29 -16.31 -13.64
C SER A 166 0.53 -15.98 -12.37
N MET A 167 0.34 -16.97 -11.49
CA MET A 167 -0.37 -16.77 -10.22
C MET A 167 0.37 -15.79 -9.30
N ILE A 168 1.69 -15.94 -9.18
CA ILE A 168 2.52 -15.01 -8.41
C ILE A 168 2.47 -13.61 -9.00
N LEU A 169 2.47 -13.50 -10.33
CA LEU A 169 2.39 -12.21 -11.00
C LEU A 169 1.01 -11.54 -10.81
N ILE A 170 -0.08 -12.32 -10.81
CA ILE A 170 -1.42 -11.83 -10.45
C ILE A 170 -1.43 -11.31 -9.00
N MET A 171 -0.91 -12.09 -8.04
CA MET A 171 -0.81 -11.65 -6.64
C MET A 171 0.02 -10.37 -6.50
N LEU A 172 1.13 -10.27 -7.22
CA LEU A 172 1.99 -9.09 -7.24
C LEU A 172 1.23 -7.86 -7.75
N PHE A 173 0.51 -7.97 -8.86
CA PHE A 173 -0.29 -6.85 -9.37
C PHE A 173 -1.40 -6.43 -8.39
N GLN A 174 -2.09 -7.38 -7.76
CA GLN A 174 -3.10 -7.06 -6.76
C GLN A 174 -2.50 -6.31 -5.56
N LEU A 175 -1.32 -6.71 -5.08
CA LEU A 175 -0.61 -6.00 -4.02
C LEU A 175 -0.22 -4.58 -4.43
N TYR A 176 0.24 -4.37 -5.67
CA TYR A 176 0.49 -3.02 -6.17
C TYR A 176 -0.77 -2.16 -6.11
N GLY A 177 -1.91 -2.66 -6.59
CA GLY A 177 -3.19 -1.93 -6.55
C GLY A 177 -3.61 -1.55 -5.12
N ILE A 178 -3.56 -2.51 -4.19
CA ILE A 178 -3.89 -2.26 -2.77
C ILE A 178 -2.91 -1.25 -2.15
N SER A 179 -1.62 -1.35 -2.46
CA SER A 179 -0.57 -0.54 -1.81
C SER A 179 -0.77 0.96 -2.00
N PHE A 180 -1.25 1.40 -3.17
CA PHE A 180 -1.51 2.83 -3.41
C PHE A 180 -2.67 3.34 -2.55
N PHE A 181 -3.77 2.58 -2.45
CA PHE A 181 -4.90 2.96 -1.60
C PHE A 181 -4.52 2.93 -0.12
N ALA A 182 -3.89 1.84 0.33
CA ALA A 182 -3.39 1.72 1.69
C ALA A 182 -2.41 2.85 2.04
N GLY A 183 -1.52 3.23 1.12
CA GLY A 183 -0.59 4.35 1.30
C GLY A 183 -1.30 5.68 1.52
N THR A 184 -2.34 5.99 0.74
CA THR A 184 -3.09 7.25 0.93
C THR A 184 -3.84 7.33 2.26
N ALA A 185 -4.45 6.22 2.71
CA ALA A 185 -5.11 6.17 4.01
C ALA A 185 -4.09 6.13 5.17
N SER A 186 -2.94 5.46 4.97
CA SER A 186 -1.81 5.40 5.91
C SER A 186 -1.23 6.78 6.19
N ALA A 187 -1.13 7.64 5.17
CA ALA A 187 -0.68 9.03 5.30
C ALA A 187 -1.54 9.86 6.27
N ARG A 188 -2.81 9.47 6.49
CA ARG A 188 -3.72 10.09 7.48
C ARG A 188 -3.60 9.44 8.86
N ALA A 189 -2.53 8.71 9.14
CA ALA A 189 -2.33 7.98 10.39
C ALA A 189 -3.41 6.92 10.72
N GLU A 190 -4.07 6.37 9.69
CA GLU A 190 -5.02 5.26 9.88
C GLU A 190 -4.25 3.96 10.13
N LEU A 191 -4.57 3.27 11.23
CA LEU A 191 -3.78 2.14 11.73
C LEU A 191 -3.87 0.93 10.83
N PHE A 192 -5.07 0.62 10.33
CA PHE A 192 -5.28 -0.56 9.51
C PHE A 192 -4.62 -0.39 8.14
N ALA A 193 -4.73 0.81 7.55
CA ALA A 193 -4.03 1.18 6.33
C ALA A 193 -2.51 1.16 6.49
N GLN A 194 -1.96 1.62 7.62
CA GLN A 194 -0.53 1.52 7.91
C GLN A 194 -0.04 0.08 7.95
N PHE A 195 -0.78 -0.80 8.63
CA PHE A 195 -0.47 -2.22 8.67
C PHE A 195 -0.42 -2.80 7.24
N PHE A 196 -1.48 -2.59 6.45
CA PHE A 196 -1.52 -3.06 5.07
C PHE A 196 -0.44 -2.46 4.19
N SER A 197 -0.15 -1.16 4.32
CA SER A 197 0.88 -0.47 3.56
C SER A 197 2.26 -1.06 3.82
N ILE A 198 2.59 -1.33 5.08
CA ILE A 198 3.87 -1.95 5.47
C ILE A 198 3.92 -3.40 4.99
N SER A 199 2.85 -4.17 5.19
CA SER A 199 2.77 -5.57 4.73
C SER A 199 2.91 -5.67 3.21
N CYS A 200 2.27 -4.78 2.44
CA CYS A 200 2.41 -4.74 0.98
C CYS A 200 3.84 -4.37 0.58
N LEU A 201 4.42 -3.34 1.21
CA LEU A 201 5.78 -2.89 0.92
C LEU A 201 6.82 -4.01 1.10
N LEU A 202 6.65 -4.85 2.12
CA LEU A 202 7.53 -6.00 2.36
C LEU A 202 7.25 -7.18 1.42
N SER A 203 5.98 -7.39 1.06
CA SER A 203 5.55 -8.53 0.23
C SER A 203 5.89 -8.36 -1.25
N ILE A 204 5.85 -7.13 -1.77
CA ILE A 204 6.15 -6.81 -3.17
C ILE A 204 7.53 -7.31 -3.61
N PRO A 205 8.66 -6.94 -2.95
CA PRO A 205 9.97 -7.43 -3.36
C PRO A 205 10.09 -8.95 -3.19
N LEU A 206 9.48 -9.53 -2.16
CA LEU A 206 9.49 -10.97 -1.93
C LEU A 206 8.81 -11.76 -3.06
N LEU A 207 7.62 -11.32 -3.48
CA LEU A 207 6.91 -11.93 -4.61
C LEU A 207 7.60 -11.67 -5.94
N LEU A 208 8.21 -10.49 -6.12
CA LEU A 208 9.01 -10.20 -7.30
C LEU A 208 10.23 -11.14 -7.39
N PHE A 209 10.95 -11.36 -6.28
CA PHE A 209 12.05 -12.32 -6.25
C PHE A 209 11.57 -13.76 -6.50
N HIS A 210 10.44 -14.15 -5.92
CA HIS A 210 9.84 -15.46 -6.18
C HIS A 210 9.51 -15.63 -7.66
N PHE A 211 8.89 -14.63 -8.28
CA PHE A 211 8.60 -14.60 -9.70
C PHE A 211 9.88 -14.78 -10.54
N LEU A 212 10.91 -13.96 -10.28
CA LEU A 212 12.18 -14.03 -11.01
C LEU A 212 12.82 -15.41 -10.88
N PHE A 213 12.84 -15.97 -9.68
CA PHE A 213 13.40 -17.31 -9.43
C PHE A 213 12.68 -18.39 -10.25
N LEU A 214 11.34 -18.42 -10.24
CA LEU A 214 10.59 -19.41 -11.01
C LEU A 214 10.73 -19.20 -12.52
N TYR A 215 10.70 -17.94 -12.96
CA TYR A 215 10.83 -17.59 -14.36
C TYR A 215 12.17 -18.05 -14.95
N PHE A 216 13.29 -17.69 -14.31
CA PHE A 216 14.62 -18.11 -14.77
C PHE A 216 14.81 -19.62 -14.65
N ARG A 217 14.27 -20.26 -13.61
CA ARG A 217 14.32 -21.70 -13.46
C ARG A 217 13.64 -22.41 -14.63
N ASN A 218 12.45 -21.96 -15.03
CA ASN A 218 11.72 -22.54 -16.16
C ASN A 218 12.48 -22.38 -17.48
N ILE A 219 13.13 -21.22 -17.69
CA ILE A 219 13.96 -20.97 -18.86
C ILE A 219 15.17 -21.92 -18.90
N ILE A 220 15.88 -22.07 -17.78
CA ILE A 220 17.06 -22.95 -17.69
C ILE A 220 16.68 -24.40 -17.99
N TYR A 221 15.56 -24.89 -17.44
CA TYR A 221 15.09 -26.24 -17.74
C TYR A 221 14.74 -26.43 -19.23
N SER A 222 14.07 -25.45 -19.84
CA SER A 222 13.77 -25.48 -21.28
C SER A 222 15.05 -25.53 -22.13
N LEU A 223 16.08 -24.78 -21.74
CA LEU A 223 17.35 -24.71 -22.45
C LEU A 223 18.16 -26.02 -22.32
N LEU A 224 18.19 -26.60 -21.12
CA LEU A 224 18.83 -27.90 -20.89
C LEU A 224 18.13 -29.03 -21.67
N ALA A 225 16.80 -29.02 -21.72
CA ALA A 225 16.03 -29.99 -22.51
C ALA A 225 16.34 -29.88 -24.01
N PHE A 226 16.45 -28.65 -24.53
CA PHE A 226 16.82 -28.40 -25.92
C PHE A 226 18.24 -28.90 -26.27
N ILE A 227 19.22 -28.62 -25.41
CA ILE A 227 20.61 -29.10 -25.60
C ILE A 227 20.66 -30.63 -25.56
N SER A 228 19.94 -31.25 -24.62
CA SER A 228 19.88 -32.72 -24.53
C SER A 228 19.33 -33.34 -25.81
N LEU A 229 18.24 -32.80 -26.37
CA LEU A 229 17.64 -33.30 -27.62
C LEU A 229 18.61 -33.21 -28.81
N LYS A 230 19.43 -32.15 -28.88
CA LYS A 230 20.42 -31.96 -29.94
C LYS A 230 21.58 -32.95 -29.88
N ASN A 231 21.92 -33.48 -28.70
CA ASN A 231 22.99 -34.47 -28.54
C ASN A 231 22.55 -35.91 -28.89
N TYR A 232 21.27 -36.14 -29.20
CA TYR A 232 20.73 -37.45 -29.62
C TYR A 232 20.44 -37.55 -31.13
N ILE A 233 20.68 -36.48 -31.89
CA ILE A 233 20.58 -36.42 -33.36
C ILE A 233 22.00 -36.31 -33.93
#